data_AF-Q8N0X2-F1
#
_entry.id   AF-Q8N0X2-F1
#
_cell.length_a   1.000
_cell.length_b   1.000
_cell.length_c   1.000
_cell.angle_alpha   90.00
_cell.angle_beta   90.00
_cell.angle_gamma   90.00
#
_symmetry.space_group_name_H-M   'P 1'
#
loop_
_entity.id
_entity.type
_entity.pdbx_description
1 polymer ?
#
loop_
_entity_poly.entity_id
_entity_poly.type
_entity_poly.pdbx_seq_one_letter_code
_entity_poly.pdbx_strand_id
1 'polypeptide(L)'
;MAAQRGMPSSAVRVLEEALGMGLTAAGDARDTADAVAAEGAYYLEQVTITEASEDDYEYEEIPDDNFSIPEGEEDLAKAIQMAQEQATDTEILERKTVLPSKHAVPEVIEDFLCNFLIKMGMTRTLDCFQSEWYELIQKGVTELRTVGNVPDVYTQIMLLENENKNLKKDLKHYKQAADKAREDLLKIQKERDFHRMHHKRIVQEKNKLINDLKGLKLHYASYEPTIRVLHEKHHTLLKEKMLTSLERDKVVGQISGLQETLKKLQRGHSYHGPQIKVDHSREKENAPEGPTQKGLREAREQNKCKTKMKGNTKDSEFPIDMQPNPNLNVSKESLSPAKFDYKLKNIFRLHELPVSCVSMQPHKDILVSCGEDRLWKVLGLPKCNVLLTGFGHTDWLSDCCFHPSGDKLATSSGDTTVKLWDLCKGDCILTFEGHSRAVWSCTWHSCGNFVASSSLDKTSKIWDVNSERCRCTLYGHTDSVNSIEFFPFSNTLLTSSADKTLSIWDARTGICEQSLYGHMHSINDAIFDPRGHMIASCDACGVTKLWDFRKLLPIVSIDIGPSPGNEVNFDSSGRVLAQASGNGVIHLLDLKSGEIHKLMGHENEAHTVVFSHDGEILFSGGSDGTVRTWS
;
A
#
# COMPACT_ATOMS: atom_id res chain seq x y z
N MET A 1 -2.55 -50.28 -42.94
CA MET A 1 -3.80 -50.52 -42.20
C MET A 1 -3.47 -50.56 -40.72
N ALA A 2 -4.25 -49.86 -39.87
CA ALA A 2 -4.35 -49.96 -38.40
C ALA A 2 -3.05 -49.95 -37.53
N ALA A 3 -3.01 -49.37 -36.33
CA ALA A 3 -3.76 -48.26 -35.73
C ALA A 3 -2.97 -47.83 -34.48
N GLN A 4 -2.62 -46.55 -34.33
CA GLN A 4 -2.01 -46.05 -33.10
C GLN A 4 -3.09 -45.72 -32.06
N ARG A 5 -2.88 -46.15 -30.80
CA ARG A 5 -3.56 -45.61 -29.62
C ARG A 5 -2.51 -45.13 -28.63
N GLY A 6 -2.30 -43.81 -28.59
CA GLY A 6 -1.59 -43.18 -27.48
C GLY A 6 -2.50 -43.11 -26.26
N MET A 7 -1.96 -43.38 -25.07
CA MET A 7 -2.64 -43.10 -23.79
C MET A 7 -2.29 -41.68 -23.33
N PRO A 8 -3.22 -40.94 -22.72
CA PRO A 8 -2.97 -39.59 -22.23
C PRO A 8 -2.15 -39.60 -20.93
N SER A 9 -1.38 -38.53 -20.71
CA SER A 9 -0.53 -38.32 -19.54
C SER A 9 -1.33 -38.01 -18.27
N SER A 10 -0.83 -38.46 -17.12
CA SER A 10 -1.47 -38.33 -15.82
C SER A 10 -1.18 -36.99 -15.15
N ALA A 11 -2.15 -36.07 -15.16
CA ALA A 11 -2.09 -34.80 -14.41
C ALA A 11 -3.42 -34.42 -13.71
N VAL A 12 -4.45 -35.27 -13.76
CA VAL A 12 -5.84 -34.91 -13.41
C VAL A 12 -6.43 -35.86 -12.35
N ARG A 13 -5.65 -36.22 -11.32
CA ARG A 13 -6.07 -37.27 -10.35
C ARG A 13 -5.64 -37.10 -8.88
N VAL A 14 -5.32 -35.89 -8.43
CA VAL A 14 -4.82 -35.62 -7.06
C VAL A 14 -5.84 -34.84 -6.19
N LEU A 15 -7.10 -34.72 -6.64
CA LEU A 15 -8.16 -33.95 -5.95
C LEU A 15 -9.26 -34.81 -5.29
N GLU A 16 -9.16 -36.14 -5.30
CA GLU A 16 -10.20 -37.04 -4.73
C GLU A 16 -9.77 -37.83 -3.47
N GLU A 17 -8.48 -37.85 -3.09
CA GLU A 17 -7.99 -38.68 -1.97
C GLU A 17 -7.86 -37.93 -0.62
N ALA A 18 -8.14 -36.62 -0.57
CA ALA A 18 -7.99 -35.80 0.64
C ALA A 18 -9.09 -35.95 1.70
N LEU A 19 -10.08 -36.83 1.50
CA LEU A 19 -11.28 -36.96 2.34
C LEU A 19 -11.64 -38.45 2.59
N GLY A 20 -10.90 -39.14 3.47
CA GLY A 20 -11.08 -40.60 3.66
C GLY A 20 -10.45 -41.23 4.90
N MET A 21 -10.95 -40.88 6.09
CA MET A 21 -10.86 -41.60 7.39
C MET A 21 -10.24 -43.02 7.42
N GLY A 22 -9.35 -43.32 8.39
CA GLY A 22 -9.25 -44.70 8.91
C GLY A 22 -7.99 -45.20 9.65
N LEU A 23 -7.85 -44.84 10.94
CA LEU A 23 -7.46 -45.74 12.05
C LEU A 23 -6.21 -46.68 11.97
N THR A 24 -5.17 -46.28 12.72
CA THR A 24 -4.47 -47.08 13.77
C THR A 24 -4.11 -48.57 13.56
N ALA A 25 -2.81 -48.88 13.65
CA ALA A 25 -2.27 -49.92 14.55
C ALA A 25 -0.74 -49.79 14.71
N ALA A 26 -0.22 -50.01 15.92
CA ALA A 26 1.22 -50.12 16.21
C ALA A 26 1.71 -51.57 16.05
N GLY A 27 3.02 -51.76 15.85
CA GLY A 27 3.65 -53.09 15.83
C GLY A 27 5.16 -53.01 15.95
N ASP A 28 5.71 -53.52 17.06
CA ASP A 28 7.13 -53.56 17.36
C ASP A 28 7.93 -54.47 16.42
N ALA A 29 9.19 -54.10 16.16
CA ALA A 29 10.24 -55.04 15.78
C ALA A 29 11.61 -54.53 16.29
N ARG A 30 12.08 -55.12 17.38
CA ARG A 30 13.48 -55.01 17.85
C ARG A 30 14.36 -56.06 17.18
N ASP A 31 15.67 -55.85 17.33
CA ASP A 31 16.77 -56.80 17.11
C ASP A 31 17.11 -57.15 15.65
N THR A 32 18.26 -56.67 15.16
CA THR A 32 19.37 -57.58 14.82
C THR A 32 20.72 -56.87 14.58
N ALA A 33 21.77 -57.51 15.10
CA ALA A 33 23.16 -57.51 14.65
C ALA A 33 24.05 -56.25 14.78
N ASP A 34 24.98 -56.35 15.74
CA ASP A 34 26.31 -55.73 15.69
C ASP A 34 27.01 -55.89 14.32
N ALA A 35 27.74 -54.86 13.86
CA ALA A 35 29.18 -54.96 13.59
C ALA A 35 29.82 -53.61 13.18
N VAL A 36 31.10 -53.47 13.52
CA VAL A 36 32.09 -52.47 13.05
C VAL A 36 31.93 -51.03 13.55
N ALA A 37 32.75 -50.68 14.54
CA ALA A 37 32.99 -49.30 14.98
C ALA A 37 34.03 -48.58 14.11
N ALA A 38 33.76 -47.32 13.74
CA ALA A 38 34.77 -46.28 13.53
C ALA A 38 34.11 -44.88 13.55
N GLU A 39 34.66 -44.00 14.39
CA GLU A 39 34.57 -42.52 14.36
C GLU A 39 33.19 -41.82 14.40
N GLY A 40 32.99 -40.93 15.39
CA GLY A 40 31.92 -39.92 15.37
C GLY A 40 30.84 -40.00 16.45
N ALA A 41 31.17 -40.42 17.69
CA ALA A 41 30.21 -40.37 18.80
C ALA A 41 29.92 -38.92 19.24
N TYR A 42 28.87 -38.31 18.67
CA TYR A 42 28.27 -37.09 19.20
C TYR A 42 27.28 -37.42 20.31
N TYR A 43 27.42 -36.78 21.46
CA TYR A 43 26.46 -36.86 22.57
C TYR A 43 25.57 -35.63 22.56
N LEU A 44 24.24 -35.82 22.57
CA LEU A 44 23.32 -34.72 22.87
C LEU A 44 23.41 -34.41 24.36
N GLU A 45 24.08 -33.31 24.72
CA GLU A 45 23.99 -32.75 26.05
C GLU A 45 22.63 -32.05 26.20
N GLN A 46 21.78 -32.58 27.07
CA GLN A 46 20.45 -32.04 27.32
C GLN A 46 20.54 -30.80 28.22
N VAL A 47 20.95 -29.67 27.62
CA VAL A 47 21.06 -28.38 28.31
C VAL A 47 19.67 -27.89 28.72
N THR A 48 19.34 -28.07 30.00
CA THR A 48 18.20 -27.43 30.62
C THR A 48 18.47 -25.93 30.73
N ILE A 49 17.74 -25.14 29.93
CA ILE A 49 17.76 -23.70 30.05
C ILE A 49 17.13 -23.37 31.40
N THR A 50 17.92 -22.85 32.33
CA THR A 50 17.41 -22.38 33.61
C THR A 50 16.55 -21.14 33.40
N GLU A 51 15.30 -21.22 33.84
CA GLU A 51 14.34 -20.12 33.82
C GLU A 51 14.87 -18.98 34.71
N ALA A 52 15.37 -17.93 34.06
CA ALA A 52 15.93 -16.78 34.73
C ALA A 52 14.82 -15.85 35.24
N SER A 53 14.35 -16.16 36.46
CA SER A 53 13.48 -15.35 37.32
C SER A 53 12.18 -14.84 36.67
N GLU A 54 11.09 -15.54 37.00
CA GLU A 54 9.77 -14.95 37.11
C GLU A 54 9.85 -13.72 38.03
N ASP A 55 9.56 -12.54 37.48
CA ASP A 55 9.43 -11.29 38.21
C ASP A 55 7.96 -10.90 38.04
N ASP A 56 7.13 -11.34 38.99
CA ASP A 56 5.67 -11.28 38.93
C ASP A 56 5.16 -9.87 38.62
N TYR A 57 4.38 -9.77 37.53
CA TYR A 57 3.43 -8.69 37.34
C TYR A 57 2.06 -9.35 37.14
N GLU A 58 1.30 -9.47 38.22
CA GLU A 58 -0.15 -9.65 38.12
C GLU A 58 -0.71 -8.49 37.29
N TYR A 59 -1.35 -8.81 36.17
CA TYR A 59 -2.22 -7.86 35.50
C TYR A 59 -3.44 -7.65 36.40
N GLU A 60 -3.63 -6.44 36.94
CA GLU A 60 -4.94 -6.06 37.47
C GLU A 60 -5.94 -6.08 36.31
N GLU A 61 -6.82 -7.08 36.29
CA GLU A 61 -8.03 -7.08 35.47
C GLU A 61 -8.85 -5.83 35.82
N ILE A 62 -8.89 -4.86 34.90
CA ILE A 62 -9.76 -3.70 35.02
C ILE A 62 -11.19 -4.22 34.82
N PRO A 63 -12.13 -4.01 35.76
CA PRO A 63 -13.49 -4.50 35.60
C PRO A 63 -14.15 -3.95 34.33
N ASP A 64 -14.70 -4.85 33.50
CA ASP A 64 -15.42 -4.54 32.26
C ASP A 64 -16.75 -3.83 32.53
N ASP A 65 -16.67 -2.51 32.73
CA ASP A 65 -17.83 -1.61 32.72
C ASP A 65 -17.87 -0.80 31.41
N ASN A 66 -18.62 -1.33 30.44
CA ASN A 66 -19.13 -0.65 29.24
C ASN A 66 -18.13 -0.18 28.17
N PHE A 67 -17.45 -1.10 27.47
CA PHE A 67 -17.31 -1.03 26.00
C PHE A 67 -17.10 -2.44 25.43
N SER A 68 -18.15 -3.04 24.88
CA SER A 68 -18.09 -4.37 24.25
C SER A 68 -17.35 -4.29 22.90
N ILE A 69 -16.02 -4.48 22.95
CA ILE A 69 -15.14 -4.76 21.82
C ILE A 69 -14.83 -6.26 21.86
N PRO A 70 -15.04 -7.03 20.77
CA PRO A 70 -14.62 -8.42 20.71
C PRO A 70 -13.09 -8.54 20.54
N GLU A 71 -12.36 -8.54 21.65
CA GLU A 71 -11.05 -9.20 21.76
C GLU A 71 -11.30 -10.73 21.88
N GLY A 72 -10.37 -11.64 21.55
CA GLY A 72 -9.01 -11.44 21.05
C GLY A 72 -8.18 -12.73 21.03
N GLU A 73 -8.79 -13.92 20.81
CA GLU A 73 -8.08 -15.21 20.87
C GLU A 73 -7.72 -15.83 19.50
N GLU A 74 -8.32 -15.37 18.39
CA GLU A 74 -8.10 -16.01 17.07
C GLU A 74 -6.73 -15.69 16.43
N ASP A 75 -6.10 -14.56 16.76
CA ASP A 75 -4.93 -14.07 16.03
C ASP A 75 -3.64 -14.84 16.36
N LEU A 76 -3.46 -15.29 17.60
CA LEU A 76 -2.30 -16.11 17.95
C LEU A 76 -2.39 -17.51 17.31
N ALA A 77 -3.59 -18.11 17.30
CA ALA A 77 -3.83 -19.39 16.64
C ALA A 77 -3.58 -19.30 15.12
N LYS A 78 -4.10 -18.25 14.46
CA LYS A 78 -3.82 -17.98 13.04
C LYS A 78 -2.34 -17.71 12.77
N ALA A 79 -1.64 -16.97 13.64
CA ALA A 79 -0.21 -16.72 13.47
C ALA A 79 0.64 -18.00 13.61
N ILE A 80 0.31 -18.88 14.57
CA ILE A 80 0.97 -20.19 14.71
C ILE A 80 0.66 -21.08 13.51
N GLN A 81 -0.59 -21.09 13.03
CA GLN A 81 -0.98 -21.84 11.84
C GLN A 81 -0.23 -21.35 10.59
N MET A 82 -0.19 -20.03 10.34
CA MET A 82 0.56 -19.45 9.21
C MET A 82 2.07 -19.76 9.29
N ALA A 83 2.66 -19.76 10.49
CA ALA A 83 4.06 -20.14 10.67
C ALA A 83 4.30 -21.64 10.39
N GLN A 84 3.36 -22.52 10.77
CA GLN A 84 3.41 -23.94 10.41
C GLN A 84 3.20 -24.17 8.90
N GLU A 85 2.26 -23.48 8.28
CA GLU A 85 1.99 -23.56 6.84
C GLU A 85 3.23 -23.11 6.03
N GLN A 86 3.87 -21.98 6.40
CA GLN A 86 5.12 -21.54 5.79
C GLN A 86 6.27 -22.55 5.98
N ALA A 87 6.38 -23.17 7.17
CA ALA A 87 7.37 -24.23 7.39
C ALA A 87 7.11 -25.45 6.50
N THR A 88 5.85 -25.89 6.36
CA THR A 88 5.51 -26.99 5.45
C THR A 88 5.74 -26.65 3.98
N ASP A 89 5.48 -25.41 3.55
CA ASP A 89 5.80 -24.97 2.19
C ASP A 89 7.31 -24.96 1.92
N THR A 90 8.14 -24.59 2.90
CA THR A 90 9.59 -24.72 2.77
C THR A 90 10.05 -26.18 2.66
N GLU A 91 9.52 -27.11 3.46
CA GLU A 91 9.81 -28.55 3.31
C GLU A 91 9.36 -29.11 1.96
N ILE A 92 8.22 -28.65 1.43
CA ILE A 92 7.69 -29.07 0.12
C ILE A 92 8.56 -28.54 -1.03
N LEU A 93 9.07 -27.31 -0.92
CA LEU A 93 10.04 -26.73 -1.85
C LEU A 93 11.36 -27.51 -1.84
N GLU A 94 11.92 -27.78 -0.66
CA GLU A 94 13.14 -28.58 -0.53
C GLU A 94 12.97 -29.98 -1.14
N ARG A 95 11.88 -30.69 -0.80
CA ARG A 95 11.56 -32.01 -1.38
C ARG A 95 11.36 -31.99 -2.90
N LYS A 96 10.91 -30.88 -3.49
CA LYS A 96 10.77 -30.73 -4.95
C LYS A 96 12.09 -30.43 -5.68
N THR A 97 13.16 -30.04 -4.99
CA THR A 97 14.44 -29.70 -5.63
C THR A 97 15.39 -30.89 -5.88
N VAL A 98 14.99 -32.11 -5.52
CA VAL A 98 15.75 -33.33 -5.85
C VAL A 98 15.53 -33.73 -7.32
N LEU A 99 16.27 -33.09 -8.23
CA LEU A 99 16.43 -33.59 -9.59
C LEU A 99 17.02 -35.01 -9.55
N PRO A 100 16.47 -35.99 -10.29
CA PRO A 100 17.01 -37.34 -10.29
C PRO A 100 18.43 -37.31 -10.85
N SER A 101 19.39 -37.82 -10.07
CA SER A 101 20.78 -37.96 -10.50
C SER A 101 20.84 -38.75 -11.80
N LYS A 102 21.29 -38.12 -12.89
CA LYS A 102 21.53 -38.81 -14.16
C LYS A 102 22.44 -40.02 -13.88
N HIS A 103 21.96 -41.22 -14.16
CA HIS A 103 22.78 -42.42 -14.11
C HIS A 103 24.03 -42.19 -14.98
N ALA A 104 25.20 -42.21 -14.35
CA ALA A 104 26.47 -42.21 -15.07
C ALA A 104 26.52 -43.50 -15.89
N VAL A 105 26.62 -43.35 -17.22
CA VAL A 105 26.89 -44.49 -18.10
C VAL A 105 28.27 -45.03 -17.72
N PRO A 106 28.47 -46.36 -17.57
CA PRO A 106 29.79 -46.90 -17.26
C PRO A 106 30.79 -46.50 -18.34
N GLU A 107 31.90 -45.87 -17.95
CA GLU A 107 32.99 -45.58 -18.89
C GLU A 107 33.49 -46.89 -19.52
N VAL A 108 33.66 -46.87 -20.84
CA VAL A 108 34.29 -47.97 -21.57
C VAL A 108 35.74 -48.08 -21.09
N ILE A 109 36.33 -49.28 -21.11
CA ILE A 109 37.72 -49.52 -20.68
C ILE A 109 38.71 -48.56 -21.37
N GLU A 110 38.42 -48.17 -22.61
CA GLU A 110 39.11 -47.14 -23.40
C GLU A 110 39.11 -45.76 -22.72
N ASP A 111 37.94 -45.25 -22.31
CA ASP A 111 37.81 -43.96 -21.61
C ASP A 111 38.57 -44.00 -20.28
N PHE A 112 38.49 -45.10 -19.54
CA PHE A 112 39.21 -45.25 -18.28
C PHE A 112 40.73 -45.23 -18.45
N LEU A 113 41.25 -45.90 -19.49
CA LEU A 113 42.68 -45.87 -19.86
C LEU A 113 43.11 -44.49 -20.35
N CYS A 114 42.30 -43.82 -21.16
CA CYS A 114 42.59 -42.47 -21.64
C CYS A 114 42.60 -41.46 -20.48
N ASN A 115 41.57 -41.46 -19.63
CA ASN A 115 41.46 -40.63 -18.42
C ASN A 115 42.62 -40.89 -17.45
N PHE A 116 43.04 -42.15 -17.25
CA PHE A 116 44.20 -42.49 -16.42
C PHE A 116 45.51 -41.97 -17.00
N LEU A 117 45.75 -42.17 -18.31
CA LEU A 117 46.96 -41.68 -18.99
C LEU A 117 47.04 -40.15 -19.02
N ILE A 118 45.91 -39.46 -19.19
CA ILE A 118 45.79 -38.00 -19.07
C ILE A 118 46.11 -37.54 -17.63
N LYS A 119 45.49 -38.15 -16.62
CA LYS A 119 45.70 -37.82 -15.20
C LYS A 119 47.15 -38.03 -14.74
N MET A 120 47.83 -39.02 -15.30
CA MET A 120 49.24 -39.33 -15.03
C MET A 120 50.23 -38.60 -15.95
N GLY A 121 49.76 -37.73 -16.86
CA GLY A 121 50.61 -36.94 -17.76
C GLY A 121 51.35 -37.74 -18.85
N MET A 122 50.91 -38.95 -19.16
CA MET A 122 51.60 -39.91 -20.03
C MET A 122 51.14 -39.80 -21.51
N THR A 123 51.36 -38.64 -22.11
CA THR A 123 50.88 -38.30 -23.48
C THR A 123 51.46 -39.19 -24.58
N ARG A 124 52.75 -39.54 -24.54
CA ARG A 124 53.36 -40.42 -25.56
C ARG A 124 52.76 -41.82 -25.56
N THR A 125 52.39 -42.32 -24.38
CA THR A 125 51.78 -43.65 -24.21
C THR A 125 50.31 -43.63 -24.63
N LEU A 126 49.62 -42.49 -24.45
CA LEU A 126 48.28 -42.23 -24.99
C LEU A 126 48.27 -42.29 -26.53
N ASP A 127 49.17 -41.56 -27.20
CA ASP A 127 49.25 -41.56 -28.68
C ASP A 127 49.52 -42.97 -29.23
N CYS A 128 50.44 -43.71 -28.58
CA CYS A 128 50.79 -45.07 -28.98
C CYS A 128 49.61 -46.03 -28.76
N PHE A 129 48.92 -45.92 -27.63
CA PHE A 129 47.73 -46.71 -27.32
C PHE A 129 46.61 -46.44 -28.33
N GLN A 130 46.26 -45.18 -28.59
CA GLN A 130 45.20 -44.83 -29.55
C GLN A 130 45.51 -45.35 -30.97
N SER A 131 46.76 -45.19 -31.43
CA SER A 131 47.15 -45.63 -32.79
C SER A 131 47.14 -47.15 -32.96
N GLU A 132 47.65 -47.92 -31.99
CA GLU A 132 47.52 -49.40 -32.00
C GLU A 132 46.07 -49.85 -31.87
N TRP A 133 45.29 -49.19 -31.02
CA TRP A 133 43.90 -49.56 -30.74
C TRP A 133 43.01 -49.36 -31.98
N TYR A 134 43.12 -48.21 -32.67
CA TYR A 134 42.42 -47.99 -33.94
C TYR A 134 42.89 -48.94 -35.05
N GLU A 135 44.18 -49.30 -35.12
CA GLU A 135 44.66 -50.33 -36.06
C GLU A 135 43.99 -51.70 -35.82
N LEU A 136 43.80 -52.08 -34.55
CA LEU A 136 43.19 -53.36 -34.16
C LEU A 136 41.70 -53.45 -34.51
N ILE A 137 40.94 -52.35 -34.35
CA ILE A 137 39.56 -52.25 -34.87
C ILE A 137 39.58 -52.44 -36.40
N GLN A 138 40.47 -51.72 -37.10
CA GLN A 138 40.46 -51.65 -38.56
C GLN A 138 40.85 -53.00 -39.21
N LYS A 139 41.68 -53.80 -38.53
CA LYS A 139 42.04 -55.17 -38.94
C LYS A 139 40.96 -56.21 -38.61
N GLY A 140 39.89 -55.85 -37.89
CA GLY A 140 38.77 -56.75 -37.55
C GLY A 140 39.17 -57.90 -36.62
N VAL A 141 40.30 -57.79 -35.91
CA VAL A 141 40.84 -58.85 -35.04
C VAL A 141 40.09 -58.91 -33.70
N THR A 142 39.41 -57.83 -33.32
CA THR A 142 38.64 -57.71 -32.09
C THR A 142 37.13 -57.69 -32.36
N GLU A 143 36.45 -58.83 -32.20
CA GLU A 143 35.00 -58.83 -31.96
C GLU A 143 34.71 -58.13 -30.63
N LEU A 144 33.76 -57.20 -30.62
CA LEU A 144 33.31 -56.46 -29.43
C LEU A 144 32.46 -57.36 -28.50
N ARG A 145 33.06 -58.44 -27.99
CA ARG A 145 32.45 -59.30 -26.97
C ARG A 145 32.78 -58.77 -25.58
N THR A 146 31.76 -58.25 -24.90
CA THR A 146 31.54 -58.37 -23.43
C THR A 146 32.77 -58.77 -22.59
N VAL A 147 33.63 -57.82 -22.24
CA VAL A 147 34.72 -58.02 -21.27
C VAL A 147 34.61 -56.97 -20.15
N GLY A 148 34.31 -57.47 -18.95
CA GLY A 148 34.82 -57.00 -17.66
C GLY A 148 34.63 -55.55 -17.24
N ASN A 149 33.69 -55.31 -16.33
CA ASN A 149 33.68 -54.09 -15.51
C ASN A 149 35.06 -53.89 -14.83
N VAL A 150 35.59 -52.66 -14.89
CA VAL A 150 36.81 -52.25 -14.18
C VAL A 150 36.60 -52.36 -12.66
N PRO A 151 37.60 -52.77 -11.85
CA PRO A 151 37.42 -52.94 -10.40
C PRO A 151 36.91 -51.69 -9.67
N ASP A 152 35.73 -51.83 -9.05
CA ASP A 152 34.91 -50.79 -8.39
C ASP A 152 35.67 -49.80 -7.48
N VAL A 153 36.77 -50.25 -6.87
CA VAL A 153 37.43 -49.53 -5.78
C VAL A 153 37.93 -48.14 -6.21
N TYR A 154 38.44 -47.98 -7.44
CA TYR A 154 38.98 -46.68 -7.88
C TYR A 154 37.88 -45.66 -8.21
N THR A 155 36.79 -46.11 -8.83
CA THR A 155 35.57 -45.30 -9.03
C THR A 155 34.94 -44.93 -7.69
N GLN A 156 34.85 -45.88 -6.75
CA GLN A 156 34.30 -45.65 -5.42
C GLN A 156 35.14 -44.66 -4.59
N ILE A 157 36.48 -44.74 -4.63
CA ILE A 157 37.36 -43.75 -3.99
C ILE A 157 37.13 -42.35 -4.56
N MET A 158 37.03 -42.20 -5.89
CA MET A 158 36.81 -40.90 -6.52
C MET A 158 35.44 -40.30 -6.13
N LEU A 159 34.40 -41.12 -6.04
CA LEU A 159 33.08 -40.69 -5.58
C LEU A 159 33.12 -40.22 -4.12
N LEU A 160 33.74 -41.00 -3.23
CA LEU A 160 33.91 -40.67 -1.81
C LEU A 160 34.73 -39.38 -1.59
N GLU A 161 35.75 -39.10 -2.41
CA GLU A 161 36.49 -37.83 -2.38
C GLU A 161 35.59 -36.64 -2.75
N ASN A 162 34.72 -36.80 -3.75
CA ASN A 162 33.80 -35.75 -4.19
C ASN A 162 32.66 -35.51 -3.18
N GLU A 163 32.11 -36.56 -2.59
CA GLU A 163 31.14 -36.49 -1.49
C GLU A 163 31.74 -35.78 -0.27
N ASN A 164 32.94 -36.16 0.16
CA ASN A 164 33.67 -35.46 1.24
C ASN A 164 33.89 -33.97 0.93
N LYS A 165 34.16 -33.62 -0.33
CA LYS A 165 34.34 -32.24 -0.76
C LYS A 165 33.04 -31.44 -0.74
N ASN A 166 31.90 -32.07 -1.00
CA ASN A 166 30.58 -31.43 -0.90
C ASN A 166 30.15 -31.29 0.57
N LEU A 167 30.21 -32.37 1.37
CA LEU A 167 29.92 -32.32 2.81
C LEU A 167 30.73 -31.24 3.55
N LYS A 168 31.99 -30.99 3.17
CA LYS A 168 32.81 -29.89 3.72
C LYS A 168 32.34 -28.48 3.33
N LYS A 169 31.72 -28.30 2.15
CA LYS A 169 31.06 -27.03 1.78
C LYS A 169 29.77 -26.86 2.56
N ASP A 170 28.97 -27.92 2.65
CA ASP A 170 27.66 -27.89 3.29
C ASP A 170 27.80 -27.61 4.78
N LEU A 171 28.75 -28.27 5.47
CA LEU A 171 29.11 -27.97 6.86
C LEU A 171 29.51 -26.49 7.06
N LYS A 172 30.26 -25.91 6.12
CA LYS A 172 30.61 -24.48 6.17
C LYS A 172 29.37 -23.59 5.98
N HIS A 173 28.46 -23.96 5.10
CA HIS A 173 27.21 -23.24 4.85
C HIS A 173 26.28 -23.29 6.08
N TYR A 174 26.03 -24.47 6.64
CA TYR A 174 25.25 -24.64 7.86
C TYR A 174 25.84 -23.89 9.05
N LYS A 175 27.18 -23.86 9.19
CA LYS A 175 27.84 -23.05 10.22
C LYS A 175 27.55 -21.56 10.04
N GLN A 176 27.66 -21.04 8.82
CA GLN A 176 27.35 -19.63 8.54
C GLN A 176 25.87 -19.29 8.77
N ALA A 177 24.95 -20.22 8.46
CA ALA A 177 23.53 -20.06 8.76
C ALA A 177 23.25 -20.02 10.26
N ALA A 178 23.89 -20.90 11.05
CA ALA A 178 23.77 -20.93 12.51
C ALA A 178 24.35 -19.67 13.18
N ASP A 179 25.52 -19.20 12.73
CA ASP A 179 26.13 -17.95 13.21
C ASP A 179 25.21 -16.75 12.93
N LYS A 180 24.62 -16.67 11.73
CA LYS A 180 23.64 -15.62 11.37
C LYS A 180 22.37 -15.69 12.23
N ALA A 181 21.77 -16.87 12.41
CA ALA A 181 20.57 -17.04 13.22
C ALA A 181 20.79 -16.61 14.69
N ARG A 182 22.01 -16.81 15.22
CA ARG A 182 22.42 -16.32 16.54
C ARG A 182 22.52 -14.79 16.60
N GLU A 183 23.01 -14.14 15.55
CA GLU A 183 23.04 -12.66 15.46
C GLU A 183 21.62 -12.07 15.38
N ASP A 184 20.74 -12.66 14.58
CA ASP A 184 19.34 -12.25 14.44
C ASP A 184 18.56 -12.41 15.77
N LEU A 185 18.76 -13.51 16.51
CA LEU A 185 18.20 -13.67 17.86
C LEU A 185 18.66 -12.59 18.85
N LEU A 186 19.94 -12.24 18.83
CA LEU A 186 20.49 -11.17 19.68
C LEU A 186 19.94 -9.79 19.30
N LYS A 187 19.58 -9.57 18.04
CA LYS A 187 18.91 -8.34 17.58
C LYS A 187 17.47 -8.27 18.10
N ILE A 188 16.69 -9.35 17.92
CA ILE A 188 15.30 -9.45 18.41
C ILE A 188 15.23 -9.28 19.94
N GLN A 189 16.17 -9.85 20.70
CA GLN A 189 16.24 -9.65 22.15
C GLN A 189 16.43 -8.17 22.54
N LYS A 190 17.29 -7.43 21.84
CA LYS A 190 17.49 -5.99 22.08
C LYS A 190 16.27 -5.16 21.73
N GLU A 191 15.59 -5.50 20.64
CA GLU A 191 14.34 -4.83 20.22
C GLU A 191 13.23 -5.09 21.25
N ARG A 192 13.04 -6.35 21.69
CA ARG A 192 12.13 -6.73 22.78
C ARG A 192 12.40 -5.94 24.05
N ASP A 193 13.66 -5.84 24.47
CA ASP A 193 14.04 -5.14 25.70
C ASP A 193 13.84 -3.62 25.59
N PHE A 194 14.08 -3.05 24.40
CA PHE A 194 13.73 -1.65 24.09
C PHE A 194 12.22 -1.41 24.16
N HIS A 195 11.40 -2.28 23.56
CA HIS A 195 9.94 -2.19 23.66
C HIS A 195 9.46 -2.33 25.12
N ARG A 196 10.03 -3.25 25.91
CA ARG A 196 9.71 -3.42 27.35
C ARG A 196 10.06 -2.18 28.16
N MET A 197 11.20 -1.55 27.89
CA MET A 197 11.62 -0.26 28.48
C MET A 197 10.70 0.89 28.07
N HIS A 198 10.34 0.98 26.79
CA HIS A 198 9.47 2.02 26.25
C HIS A 198 8.05 1.91 26.81
N HIS A 199 7.50 0.70 26.89
CA HIS A 199 6.20 0.43 27.51
C HIS A 199 6.20 0.82 29.00
N LYS A 200 7.22 0.43 29.77
CA LYS A 200 7.36 0.86 31.18
C LYS A 200 7.37 2.39 31.32
N ARG A 201 8.04 3.11 30.41
CA ARG A 201 8.03 4.58 30.37
C ARG A 201 6.66 5.17 30.04
N ILE A 202 5.96 4.64 29.03
CA ILE A 202 4.59 5.08 28.68
C ILE A 202 3.64 4.87 29.86
N VAL A 203 3.73 3.74 30.57
CA VAL A 203 2.90 3.47 31.76
C VAL A 203 3.20 4.45 32.89
N GLN A 204 4.47 4.82 33.10
CA GLN A 204 4.84 5.87 34.07
C GLN A 204 4.28 7.25 33.68
N GLU A 205 4.39 7.64 32.40
CA GLU A 205 3.85 8.91 31.89
C GLU A 205 2.30 8.93 31.95
N LYS A 206 1.62 7.82 31.61
CA LYS A 206 0.17 7.61 31.79
C LYS A 206 -0.24 7.77 33.25
N ASN A 207 0.44 7.11 34.19
CA ASN A 207 0.11 7.16 35.61
C ASN A 207 0.33 8.56 36.21
N LYS A 208 1.35 9.28 35.75
CA LYS A 208 1.54 10.70 36.09
C LYS A 208 0.37 11.56 35.60
N LEU A 209 0.00 11.44 34.33
CA LEU A 209 -1.14 12.16 33.75
C LEU A 209 -2.47 11.83 34.46
N ILE A 210 -2.70 10.58 34.87
CA ILE A 210 -3.87 10.19 35.66
C ILE A 210 -3.90 10.90 37.02
N ASN A 211 -2.75 11.02 37.69
CA ASN A 211 -2.66 11.72 38.97
C ASN A 211 -2.85 13.23 38.82
N ASP A 212 -2.25 13.84 37.79
CA ASP A 212 -2.44 15.26 37.45
C ASP A 212 -3.92 15.54 37.11
N LEU A 213 -4.57 14.65 36.35
CA LEU A 213 -6.00 14.72 36.06
C LEU A 213 -6.85 14.61 37.32
N LYS A 214 -6.57 13.66 38.23
CA LYS A 214 -7.26 13.52 39.53
C LYS A 214 -7.13 14.79 40.38
N GLY A 215 -5.92 15.39 40.43
CA GLY A 215 -5.69 16.68 41.09
C GLY A 215 -6.51 17.82 40.49
N LEU A 216 -6.55 17.90 39.15
CA LEU A 216 -7.37 18.89 38.44
C LEU A 216 -8.89 18.64 38.66
N LYS A 217 -9.32 17.38 38.78
CA LYS A 217 -10.71 17.03 39.10
C LYS A 217 -11.12 17.54 40.49
N LEU A 218 -10.27 17.31 41.50
CA LEU A 218 -10.47 17.84 42.86
C LEU A 218 -10.48 19.37 42.87
N HIS A 219 -9.58 20.01 42.11
CA HIS A 219 -9.53 21.46 42.00
C HIS A 219 -10.82 22.04 41.41
N TYR A 220 -11.35 21.53 40.28
CA TYR A 220 -12.63 22.05 39.74
C TYR A 220 -13.80 21.81 40.71
N ALA A 221 -13.85 20.65 41.36
CA ALA A 221 -14.93 20.30 42.28
C ALA A 221 -15.01 21.27 43.47
N SER A 222 -13.87 21.84 43.89
CA SER A 222 -13.81 22.86 44.93
C SER A 222 -14.48 24.19 44.58
N TYR A 223 -14.63 24.54 43.29
CA TYR A 223 -15.29 25.77 42.84
C TYR A 223 -16.81 25.62 42.70
N GLU A 224 -17.32 24.39 42.60
CA GLU A 224 -18.76 24.17 42.37
C GLU A 224 -19.64 24.71 43.52
N PRO A 225 -19.31 24.50 44.82
CA PRO A 225 -20.06 25.10 45.92
C PRO A 225 -19.97 26.64 45.94
N THR A 226 -18.80 27.19 45.64
CA THR A 226 -18.57 28.65 45.59
C THR A 226 -19.40 29.31 44.49
N ILE A 227 -19.48 28.67 43.31
CA ILE A 227 -20.35 29.12 42.20
C ILE A 227 -21.82 29.06 42.62
N ARG A 228 -22.28 27.96 43.26
CA ARG A 228 -23.66 27.82 43.75
C ARG A 228 -24.01 28.93 44.76
N VAL A 229 -23.16 29.19 45.76
CA VAL A 229 -23.35 30.26 46.75
C VAL A 229 -23.35 31.65 46.11
N LEU A 230 -22.52 31.92 45.10
CA LEU A 230 -22.57 33.18 44.35
C LEU A 230 -23.87 33.32 43.56
N HIS A 231 -24.38 32.23 42.97
CA HIS A 231 -25.67 32.21 42.26
C HIS A 231 -26.85 32.52 43.19
N GLU A 232 -26.87 31.93 44.39
CA GLU A 232 -27.89 32.21 45.41
C GLU A 232 -27.83 33.67 45.91
N LYS A 233 -26.63 34.20 46.17
CA LYS A 233 -26.41 35.61 46.53
C LYS A 233 -26.86 36.56 45.42
N HIS A 234 -26.58 36.23 44.16
CA HIS A 234 -27.05 37.02 43.02
C HIS A 234 -28.59 36.99 42.92
N HIS A 235 -29.22 35.83 43.15
CA HIS A 235 -30.68 35.68 43.07
C HIS A 235 -31.42 36.37 44.24
N THR A 236 -30.85 36.39 45.44
CA THR A 236 -31.39 37.14 46.60
C THR A 236 -31.28 38.65 46.40
N LEU A 237 -30.11 39.16 45.98
CA LEU A 237 -29.93 40.58 45.64
C LEU A 237 -30.87 41.03 44.50
N LEU A 238 -31.18 40.17 43.54
CA LEU A 238 -32.17 40.47 42.50
C LEU A 238 -33.58 40.66 43.07
N LYS A 239 -33.98 39.85 44.07
CA LYS A 239 -35.27 39.96 44.75
C LYS A 239 -35.35 41.24 45.60
N GLU A 240 -34.31 41.56 46.36
CA GLU A 240 -34.24 42.81 47.14
C GLU A 240 -34.26 44.06 46.25
N LYS A 241 -33.59 44.02 45.10
CA LYS A 241 -33.65 45.08 44.08
C LYS A 241 -35.08 45.29 43.57
N MET A 242 -35.86 44.21 43.37
CA MET A 242 -37.26 44.30 42.93
C MET A 242 -38.20 44.82 44.04
N LEU A 243 -37.98 44.42 45.29
CA LEU A 243 -38.75 44.94 46.43
C LEU A 243 -38.49 46.45 46.64
N THR A 244 -37.23 46.87 46.65
CA THR A 244 -36.86 48.28 46.82
C THR A 244 -37.24 49.17 45.63
N SER A 245 -37.46 48.63 44.42
CA SER A 245 -38.10 49.39 43.34
C SER A 245 -39.59 49.57 43.58
N LEU A 246 -40.31 48.51 44.00
CA LEU A 246 -41.75 48.59 44.29
C LEU A 246 -42.05 49.56 45.45
N GLU A 247 -41.20 49.59 46.48
CA GLU A 247 -41.31 50.57 47.58
C GLU A 247 -41.07 52.01 47.09
N ARG A 248 -40.06 52.23 46.24
CA ARG A 248 -39.84 53.54 45.61
C ARG A 248 -41.03 53.98 44.77
N ASP A 249 -41.59 53.10 43.95
CA ASP A 249 -42.74 53.41 43.10
C ASP A 249 -43.98 53.73 43.94
N LYS A 250 -44.17 53.03 45.08
CA LYS A 250 -45.25 53.31 46.05
C LYS A 250 -45.08 54.68 46.72
N VAL A 251 -43.87 55.05 47.12
CA VAL A 251 -43.58 56.38 47.71
C VAL A 251 -43.74 57.49 46.67
N VAL A 252 -43.28 57.28 45.42
CA VAL A 252 -43.48 58.23 44.31
C VAL A 252 -44.98 58.44 44.03
N GLY A 253 -45.78 57.37 44.06
CA GLY A 253 -47.25 57.45 43.95
C GLY A 253 -47.93 58.21 45.10
N GLN A 254 -47.40 58.11 46.32
CA GLN A 254 -47.87 58.92 47.45
C GLN A 254 -47.48 60.39 47.30
N ILE A 255 -46.25 60.68 46.85
CA ILE A 255 -45.77 62.05 46.62
C ILE A 255 -46.57 62.72 45.49
N SER A 256 -46.89 62.02 44.40
CA SER A 256 -47.71 62.59 43.32
C SER A 256 -49.15 62.88 43.78
N GLY A 257 -49.77 61.99 44.55
CA GLY A 257 -51.08 62.23 45.17
C GLY A 257 -51.10 63.42 46.15
N LEU A 258 -50.02 63.58 46.95
CA LEU A 258 -49.85 64.74 47.83
C LEU A 258 -49.59 66.04 47.05
N GLN A 259 -48.86 65.99 45.93
CA GLN A 259 -48.70 67.14 45.03
C GLN A 259 -50.00 67.54 44.33
N GLU A 260 -50.84 66.60 43.92
CA GLU A 260 -52.15 66.91 43.33
C GLU A 260 -53.12 67.53 44.34
N THR A 261 -53.13 67.05 45.58
CA THR A 261 -53.95 67.63 46.65
C THR A 261 -53.46 69.03 47.05
N LEU A 262 -52.15 69.26 47.13
CA LEU A 262 -51.57 70.61 47.27
C LEU A 262 -51.96 71.53 46.10
N LYS A 263 -51.90 71.06 44.85
CA LYS A 263 -52.34 71.83 43.67
C LYS A 263 -53.83 72.17 43.70
N LYS A 264 -54.68 71.31 44.27
CA LYS A 264 -56.11 71.61 44.46
C LYS A 264 -56.34 72.66 45.54
N LEU A 265 -55.59 72.64 46.64
CA LEU A 265 -55.64 73.66 47.70
C LEU A 265 -55.10 75.03 47.24
N GLN A 266 -53.98 75.05 46.50
CA GLN A 266 -53.38 76.31 46.03
C GLN A 266 -54.21 77.05 44.98
N ARG A 267 -55.16 76.39 44.28
CA ARG A 267 -56.07 77.07 43.35
C ARG A 267 -57.02 78.08 44.00
N GLY A 268 -57.01 78.22 45.32
CA GLY A 268 -57.82 79.20 46.05
C GLY A 268 -57.37 80.67 45.91
N HIS A 269 -56.12 80.98 45.53
CA HIS A 269 -55.62 82.36 45.43
C HIS A 269 -54.70 82.60 44.22
N SER A 270 -54.99 83.70 43.50
CA SER A 270 -54.20 84.41 42.46
C SER A 270 -53.60 83.64 41.25
N TYR A 271 -54.17 83.96 40.09
CA TYR A 271 -53.56 84.08 38.75
C TYR A 271 -52.22 84.87 38.77
N HIS A 272 -51.33 84.90 37.76
CA HIS A 272 -51.45 84.67 36.31
C HIS A 272 -50.04 84.49 35.66
N GLY A 273 -49.92 83.86 34.48
CA GLY A 273 -48.66 83.87 33.68
C GLY A 273 -48.54 82.72 32.65
N PRO A 274 -48.84 82.93 31.35
CA PRO A 274 -48.97 81.83 30.36
C PRO A 274 -48.09 81.95 29.07
N GLN A 275 -48.22 80.95 28.17
CA GLN A 275 -47.81 80.87 26.73
C GLN A 275 -46.33 80.49 26.44
N ILE A 276 -45.94 79.77 25.35
CA ILE A 276 -46.56 79.21 24.11
C ILE A 276 -45.68 78.00 23.63
N LYS A 277 -46.16 76.76 23.38
CA LYS A 277 -46.76 76.11 22.16
C LYS A 277 -45.79 75.29 21.24
N VAL A 278 -46.33 74.17 20.68
CA VAL A 278 -45.89 73.41 19.45
C VAL A 278 -44.69 72.43 19.67
N ASP A 279 -44.63 71.14 19.23
CA ASP A 279 -45.60 70.27 18.50
C ASP A 279 -45.34 68.71 18.58
N HIS A 280 -45.75 67.94 17.54
CA HIS A 280 -45.83 66.47 17.30
C HIS A 280 -44.50 65.65 17.27
N SER A 281 -44.42 64.30 17.42
CA SER A 281 -45.24 63.23 16.82
C SER A 281 -44.98 61.79 17.41
N ARG A 282 -45.75 60.80 16.93
CA ARG A 282 -45.82 59.33 17.26
C ARG A 282 -44.43 58.64 17.33
N GLU A 283 -44.18 57.60 18.15
CA GLU A 283 -44.76 56.24 18.09
C GLU A 283 -44.59 55.45 19.42
N LYS A 284 -45.09 54.20 19.47
CA LYS A 284 -45.26 53.39 20.69
C LYS A 284 -43.93 53.05 21.39
N GLU A 285 -43.78 53.54 22.62
CA GLU A 285 -42.80 53.00 23.58
C GLU A 285 -43.17 51.57 23.98
N ASN A 286 -42.34 50.60 23.59
CA ASN A 286 -42.28 49.30 24.26
C ASN A 286 -40.99 49.25 25.08
N ALA A 287 -41.15 49.49 26.39
CA ALA A 287 -40.23 49.26 27.52
C ALA A 287 -38.71 49.43 27.29
N PRO A 288 -38.01 50.31 28.04
CA PRO A 288 -36.56 50.31 28.04
C PRO A 288 -36.03 48.99 28.63
N GLU A 289 -35.43 48.14 27.79
CA GLU A 289 -34.67 46.97 28.25
C GLU A 289 -33.52 47.46 29.16
N GLY A 290 -33.65 47.24 30.47
CA GLY A 290 -32.65 47.67 31.43
C GLY A 290 -31.27 47.07 31.10
N PRO A 291 -30.16 47.69 31.55
CA PRO A 291 -28.81 47.25 31.17
C PRO A 291 -28.52 45.78 31.51
N THR A 292 -29.21 45.23 32.51
CA THR A 292 -29.15 43.81 32.91
C THR A 292 -29.81 42.87 31.90
N GLN A 293 -30.86 43.29 31.16
CA GLN A 293 -31.45 42.51 30.07
C GLN A 293 -30.60 42.58 28.81
N LYS A 294 -30.04 43.76 28.49
CA LYS A 294 -29.17 43.96 27.34
C LYS A 294 -27.92 43.06 27.42
N GLY A 295 -27.22 43.07 28.56
CA GLY A 295 -26.08 42.17 28.81
C GLY A 295 -26.44 40.67 28.78
N LEU A 296 -27.66 40.29 29.17
CA LEU A 296 -28.15 38.90 29.07
C LEU A 296 -28.46 38.49 27.62
N ARG A 297 -28.87 39.44 26.78
CA ARG A 297 -29.02 39.26 25.32
C ARG A 297 -27.64 39.10 24.67
N GLU A 298 -26.71 40.01 24.95
CA GLU A 298 -25.33 39.98 24.46
C GLU A 298 -24.60 38.69 24.89
N ALA A 299 -24.78 38.22 26.12
CA ALA A 299 -24.24 36.93 26.59
C ALA A 299 -24.89 35.72 25.89
N ARG A 300 -26.19 35.76 25.60
CA ARG A 300 -26.88 34.71 24.81
C ARG A 300 -26.44 34.70 23.35
N GLU A 301 -26.13 35.85 22.77
CA GLU A 301 -25.60 35.96 21.41
C GLU A 301 -24.14 35.53 21.33
N GLN A 302 -23.29 35.92 22.28
CA GLN A 302 -21.90 35.42 22.37
C GLN A 302 -21.84 33.90 22.56
N ASN A 303 -22.71 33.31 23.38
CA ASN A 303 -22.76 31.86 23.53
C ASN A 303 -23.31 31.15 22.27
N LYS A 304 -24.25 31.75 21.52
CA LYS A 304 -24.64 31.23 20.19
C LYS A 304 -23.54 31.35 19.14
N CYS A 305 -22.69 32.38 19.21
CA CYS A 305 -21.55 32.54 18.32
C CYS A 305 -20.37 31.62 18.66
N LYS A 306 -20.17 31.24 19.94
CA LYS A 306 -19.10 30.32 20.35
C LYS A 306 -19.40 28.84 20.11
N THR A 307 -20.66 28.45 19.88
CA THR A 307 -21.05 27.09 19.44
C THR A 307 -21.11 26.91 17.92
N LYS A 308 -20.77 27.94 17.13
CA LYS A 308 -20.43 27.77 15.71
C LYS A 308 -18.93 27.66 15.57
N MET A 309 -18.40 26.44 15.59
CA MET A 309 -17.16 26.14 14.86
C MET A 309 -17.32 26.72 13.46
N LYS A 310 -16.36 27.55 13.02
CA LYS A 310 -16.27 27.94 11.61
C LYS A 310 -15.88 26.69 10.83
N GLY A 311 -16.86 25.95 10.31
CA GLY A 311 -16.62 25.08 9.17
C GLY A 311 -16.08 25.96 8.04
N ASN A 312 -14.92 25.61 7.49
CA ASN A 312 -14.39 26.29 6.31
C ASN A 312 -15.37 26.04 5.17
N THR A 313 -16.11 27.05 4.73
CA THR A 313 -17.13 26.95 3.68
C THR A 313 -16.55 26.80 2.27
N LYS A 314 -15.39 26.16 2.16
CA LYS A 314 -14.63 25.88 0.93
C LYS A 314 -14.12 24.44 0.85
N ASP A 315 -14.07 23.72 1.98
CA ASP A 315 -13.51 22.38 2.03
C ASP A 315 -14.54 21.41 1.40
N SER A 316 -14.12 20.65 0.39
CA SER A 316 -14.96 19.66 -0.28
C SER A 316 -15.25 18.48 0.64
N GLU A 317 -16.47 17.95 0.57
CA GLU A 317 -16.84 16.69 1.23
C GLU A 317 -16.62 15.50 0.28
N PHE A 318 -16.11 14.40 0.80
CA PHE A 318 -16.03 13.14 0.06
C PHE A 318 -17.44 12.54 -0.11
N PRO A 319 -17.74 11.86 -1.23
CA PRO A 319 -18.96 11.06 -1.36
C PRO A 319 -19.11 10.06 -0.20
N ILE A 320 -20.31 9.96 0.36
CA ILE A 320 -20.58 9.07 1.50
C ILE A 320 -20.62 7.61 1.04
N ASP A 321 -21.26 7.35 -0.10
CA ASP A 321 -21.45 6.01 -0.66
C ASP A 321 -20.54 5.79 -1.88
N MET A 322 -20.05 4.55 -2.02
CA MET A 322 -19.40 4.08 -3.26
C MET A 322 -20.43 4.10 -4.39
N GLN A 323 -20.18 4.88 -5.45
CA GLN A 323 -21.09 4.93 -6.59
C GLN A 323 -20.90 3.69 -7.49
N PRO A 324 -21.98 3.13 -8.06
CA PRO A 324 -21.83 2.06 -9.05
C PRO A 324 -21.06 2.59 -10.27
N ASN A 325 -19.92 1.97 -10.60
CA ASN A 325 -19.12 2.36 -11.75
C ASN A 325 -19.97 2.26 -13.05
N PRO A 326 -20.27 3.38 -13.74
CA PRO A 326 -21.12 3.38 -14.94
C PRO A 326 -20.48 2.62 -16.10
N ASN A 327 -19.15 2.63 -16.21
CA ASN A 327 -18.41 1.98 -17.29
C ASN A 327 -18.46 0.44 -17.17
N LEU A 328 -18.69 -0.08 -15.96
CA LEU A 328 -18.80 -1.52 -15.65
C LEU A 328 -20.06 -2.18 -16.24
N ASN A 329 -21.02 -1.38 -16.73
CA ASN A 329 -22.14 -1.88 -17.53
C ASN A 329 -21.89 -1.80 -19.04
N VAL A 330 -21.01 -0.90 -19.51
CA VAL A 330 -20.60 -0.83 -20.93
C VAL A 330 -19.69 -2.02 -21.27
N SER A 331 -18.77 -2.37 -20.38
CA SER A 331 -17.87 -3.53 -20.54
C SER A 331 -18.56 -4.90 -20.45
N LYS A 332 -19.84 -4.97 -20.05
CA LYS A 332 -20.62 -6.23 -20.08
C LYS A 332 -21.06 -6.65 -21.47
N GLU A 333 -21.07 -5.74 -22.45
CA GLU A 333 -21.48 -6.04 -23.83
C GLU A 333 -20.31 -6.09 -24.82
N SER A 334 -19.13 -5.55 -24.47
CA SER A 334 -17.91 -5.66 -25.28
C SER A 334 -17.24 -7.03 -25.13
N LEU A 335 -17.87 -8.07 -25.66
CA LEU A 335 -17.31 -9.43 -25.80
C LEU A 335 -16.28 -9.54 -26.95
N SER A 336 -15.51 -8.48 -27.23
CA SER A 336 -14.37 -8.57 -28.14
C SER A 336 -13.35 -9.58 -27.56
N PRO A 337 -12.86 -10.54 -28.36
CA PRO A 337 -11.84 -11.46 -27.89
C PRO A 337 -10.57 -10.65 -27.60
N ALA A 338 -10.05 -10.78 -26.38
CA ALA A 338 -8.78 -10.18 -25.98
C ALA A 338 -7.71 -10.43 -27.06
N LYS A 339 -7.15 -9.34 -27.56
CA LYS A 339 -6.18 -9.33 -28.64
C LYS A 339 -4.78 -9.46 -28.05
N PHE A 340 -3.96 -10.35 -28.62
CA PHE A 340 -2.57 -10.54 -28.19
C PHE A 340 -1.56 -10.32 -29.34
N ASP A 341 -2.01 -10.43 -30.59
CA ASP A 341 -1.22 -10.21 -31.81
C ASP A 341 -0.97 -8.72 -32.14
N TYR A 342 -0.62 -7.89 -31.15
CA TYR A 342 -0.25 -6.50 -31.41
C TYR A 342 1.06 -6.43 -32.20
N LYS A 343 1.09 -5.61 -33.25
CA LYS A 343 2.31 -5.31 -34.01
C LYS A 343 2.64 -3.84 -33.92
N LEU A 344 3.94 -3.54 -33.84
CA LEU A 344 4.44 -2.17 -33.86
C LEU A 344 4.01 -1.48 -35.16
N LYS A 345 3.19 -0.44 -35.04
CA LYS A 345 2.58 0.28 -36.17
C LYS A 345 3.32 1.57 -36.50
N ASN A 346 3.60 2.39 -35.49
CA ASN A 346 4.28 3.67 -35.61
C ASN A 346 5.18 3.91 -34.40
N ILE A 347 6.22 4.73 -34.61
CA ILE A 347 7.11 5.26 -33.58
C ILE A 347 7.04 6.79 -33.69
N PHE A 348 6.67 7.47 -32.61
CA PHE A 348 6.60 8.93 -32.55
C PHE A 348 7.66 9.45 -31.57
N ARG A 349 8.69 10.13 -32.07
CA ARG A 349 9.65 10.82 -31.19
C ARG A 349 9.02 12.13 -30.72
N LEU A 350 8.57 12.15 -29.47
CA LEU A 350 7.82 13.27 -28.91
C LEU A 350 8.64 14.11 -27.94
N HIS A 351 9.60 13.50 -27.23
CA HIS A 351 10.44 14.17 -26.24
C HIS A 351 11.92 14.03 -26.61
N GLU A 352 12.77 14.93 -26.10
CA GLU A 352 14.23 14.83 -26.30
C GLU A 352 14.88 13.89 -25.28
N LEU A 353 14.27 13.79 -24.09
CA LEU A 353 14.63 12.94 -22.95
C LEU A 353 13.57 11.83 -22.77
N PRO A 354 13.77 10.85 -21.86
CA PRO A 354 12.81 9.77 -21.57
C PRO A 354 11.36 10.24 -21.42
N VAL A 355 10.43 9.41 -21.92
CA VAL A 355 9.00 9.54 -21.65
C VAL A 355 8.72 8.81 -20.34
N SER A 356 8.33 9.53 -19.29
CA SER A 356 8.11 8.99 -17.95
C SER A 356 6.74 8.34 -17.82
N CYS A 357 5.69 9.04 -18.26
CA CYS A 357 4.30 8.60 -18.20
C CYS A 357 3.54 8.94 -19.49
N VAL A 358 2.61 8.06 -19.86
CA VAL A 358 1.65 8.23 -20.93
C VAL A 358 0.25 7.99 -20.35
N SER A 359 -0.74 8.81 -20.67
CA SER A 359 -2.09 8.70 -20.08
C SER A 359 -3.19 8.96 -21.12
N MET A 360 -4.30 8.21 -21.05
CA MET A 360 -5.45 8.30 -21.96
C MET A 360 -6.59 9.13 -21.37
N GLN A 361 -7.19 10.01 -22.18
CA GLN A 361 -8.32 10.86 -21.76
C GLN A 361 -9.62 10.02 -21.75
N PRO A 362 -10.42 10.00 -20.66
CA PRO A 362 -11.51 8.99 -20.49
C PRO A 362 -12.66 8.96 -21.52
N HIS A 363 -12.86 10.03 -22.30
CA HIS A 363 -14.05 10.23 -23.16
C HIS A 363 -13.70 10.57 -24.62
N LYS A 364 -12.43 10.83 -24.93
CA LYS A 364 -11.95 11.32 -26.24
C LYS A 364 -10.69 10.57 -26.64
N ASP A 365 -10.46 10.49 -27.94
CA ASP A 365 -9.26 9.91 -28.55
C ASP A 365 -8.05 10.86 -28.41
N ILE A 366 -7.69 11.16 -27.17
CA ILE A 366 -6.63 12.08 -26.76
C ILE A 366 -5.71 11.36 -25.79
N LEU A 367 -4.41 11.42 -26.07
CA LEU A 367 -3.34 10.89 -25.23
C LEU A 367 -2.50 12.05 -24.69
N VAL A 368 -1.98 11.96 -23.48
CA VAL A 368 -0.92 12.84 -22.98
C VAL A 368 0.37 12.03 -22.80
N SER A 369 1.50 12.61 -23.18
CA SER A 369 2.83 12.12 -22.81
C SER A 369 3.56 13.15 -21.95
N CYS A 370 4.18 12.69 -20.87
CA CYS A 370 5.07 13.46 -20.02
C CYS A 370 6.52 13.01 -20.22
N GLY A 371 7.44 13.96 -20.24
CA GLY A 371 8.86 13.68 -20.41
C GLY A 371 9.74 14.30 -19.33
N GLU A 372 10.93 13.73 -19.17
CA GLU A 372 11.99 14.32 -18.36
C GLU A 372 12.50 15.66 -18.92
N ASP A 373 12.14 16.00 -20.16
CA ASP A 373 12.37 17.33 -20.77
C ASP A 373 11.52 18.46 -20.13
N ARG A 374 10.70 18.12 -19.11
CA ARG A 374 9.82 19.00 -18.32
C ARG A 374 8.60 19.47 -19.09
N LEU A 375 8.28 18.78 -20.19
CA LEU A 375 7.15 19.07 -21.05
C LEU A 375 6.10 17.97 -20.93
N TRP A 376 4.83 18.37 -20.89
CA TRP A 376 3.72 17.48 -21.19
C TRP A 376 3.12 17.85 -22.54
N LYS A 377 2.76 16.86 -23.34
CA LYS A 377 2.27 17.02 -24.72
C LYS A 377 0.95 16.29 -24.88
N VAL A 378 -0.08 17.01 -25.32
CA VAL A 378 -1.40 16.46 -25.66
C VAL A 378 -1.37 16.05 -27.12
N LEU A 379 -1.86 14.85 -27.42
CA LEU A 379 -1.76 14.19 -28.71
C LEU A 379 -3.16 13.79 -29.18
N GLY A 380 -3.50 14.14 -30.42
CA GLY A 380 -4.72 13.68 -31.08
C GLY A 380 -4.50 12.33 -31.76
N LEU A 381 -5.23 11.31 -31.33
CA LEU A 381 -5.22 9.98 -31.94
C LEU A 381 -6.09 9.96 -33.22
N PRO A 382 -5.90 8.99 -34.14
CA PRO A 382 -4.88 7.91 -34.14
C PRO A 382 -3.52 8.34 -34.71
N LYS A 383 -3.35 9.61 -35.12
CA LYS A 383 -2.11 10.09 -35.78
C LYS A 383 -1.03 10.59 -34.83
N CYS A 384 -1.32 10.68 -33.53
CA CYS A 384 -0.46 11.26 -32.49
C CYS A 384 0.04 12.67 -32.84
N ASN A 385 -0.83 13.49 -33.44
CA ASN A 385 -0.53 14.89 -33.73
C ASN A 385 -0.48 15.69 -32.42
N VAL A 386 0.60 16.41 -32.14
CA VAL A 386 0.68 17.30 -30.97
C VAL A 386 -0.34 18.44 -31.10
N LEU A 387 -1.30 18.48 -30.17
CA LEU A 387 -2.36 19.49 -30.08
C LEU A 387 -1.96 20.65 -29.16
N LEU A 388 -1.27 20.34 -28.07
CA LEU A 388 -0.86 21.29 -27.03
C LEU A 388 0.45 20.82 -26.41
N THR A 389 1.29 21.76 -25.99
CA THR A 389 2.50 21.49 -25.19
C THR A 389 2.50 22.45 -24.01
N GLY A 390 2.59 21.92 -22.80
CA GLY A 390 2.65 22.71 -21.58
C GLY A 390 4.07 22.90 -21.06
N PHE A 391 4.27 24.03 -20.38
CA PHE A 391 5.54 24.46 -19.80
C PHE A 391 5.27 25.01 -18.40
N GLY A 392 6.11 24.70 -17.42
CA GLY A 392 6.07 25.38 -16.11
C GLY A 392 6.53 24.58 -14.89
N HIS A 393 6.77 23.28 -15.02
CA HIS A 393 7.57 22.54 -14.03
C HIS A 393 9.06 22.88 -14.18
N THR A 394 9.79 22.94 -13.07
CA THR A 394 11.22 23.31 -13.10
C THR A 394 12.15 22.11 -13.27
N ASP A 395 11.65 20.91 -12.96
CA ASP A 395 12.35 19.63 -13.02
C ASP A 395 11.52 18.57 -13.77
N TRP A 396 12.08 17.39 -14.01
CA TRP A 396 11.46 16.29 -14.78
C TRP A 396 10.03 15.98 -14.30
N LEU A 397 9.16 15.58 -15.24
CA LEU A 397 7.80 15.12 -14.93
C LEU A 397 7.82 13.63 -14.61
N SER A 398 7.09 13.21 -13.59
CA SER A 398 7.03 11.82 -13.15
C SER A 398 5.80 11.10 -13.70
N ASP A 399 4.62 11.70 -13.55
CA ASP A 399 3.33 11.08 -13.83
C ASP A 399 2.27 12.15 -14.20
N CYS A 400 1.18 11.73 -14.83
CA CYS A 400 0.06 12.59 -15.17
C CYS A 400 -1.29 11.86 -15.20
N CYS A 401 -2.33 12.55 -14.72
CA CYS A 401 -3.67 12.00 -14.64
C CYS A 401 -4.72 13.01 -15.11
N PHE A 402 -5.70 12.55 -15.88
CA PHE A 402 -6.83 13.37 -16.33
C PHE A 402 -7.90 13.51 -15.23
N HIS A 403 -8.48 14.70 -15.14
CA HIS A 403 -9.71 14.91 -14.38
C HIS A 403 -10.86 14.08 -14.99
N PRO A 404 -11.86 13.59 -14.23
CA PRO A 404 -12.94 12.75 -14.75
C PRO A 404 -13.82 13.39 -15.85
N SER A 405 -13.91 14.72 -15.94
CA SER A 405 -14.55 15.41 -17.09
C SER A 405 -13.65 15.45 -18.34
N GLY A 406 -12.34 15.30 -18.15
CA GLY A 406 -11.34 15.28 -19.20
C GLY A 406 -10.91 16.67 -19.72
N ASP A 407 -11.24 17.74 -19.01
CA ASP A 407 -10.87 19.13 -19.38
C ASP A 407 -9.67 19.67 -18.59
N LYS A 408 -9.25 18.96 -17.52
CA LYS A 408 -8.08 19.31 -16.71
C LYS A 408 -7.10 18.15 -16.64
N LEU A 409 -5.83 18.46 -16.45
CA LEU A 409 -4.73 17.51 -16.24
C LEU A 409 -4.06 17.82 -14.90
N ALA A 410 -3.71 16.79 -14.13
CA ALA A 410 -2.75 16.87 -13.04
C ALA A 410 -1.40 16.32 -13.51
N THR A 411 -0.30 16.95 -13.09
CA THR A 411 1.06 16.48 -13.34
C THR A 411 1.90 16.56 -12.05
N SER A 412 2.69 15.53 -11.79
CA SER A 412 3.70 15.47 -10.72
C SER A 412 5.12 15.59 -11.28
N SER A 413 6.06 16.03 -10.43
CA SER A 413 7.43 16.35 -10.85
C SER A 413 8.46 16.14 -9.76
N GLY A 414 9.72 15.98 -10.19
CA GLY A 414 10.92 16.13 -9.37
C GLY A 414 11.00 17.47 -8.62
N ASP A 415 10.31 18.52 -9.09
CA ASP A 415 10.30 19.85 -8.46
C ASP A 415 9.51 19.95 -7.15
N THR A 416 9.04 18.81 -6.62
CA THR A 416 8.27 18.67 -5.37
C THR A 416 6.84 19.20 -5.42
N THR A 417 6.37 19.67 -6.60
CA THR A 417 5.02 20.21 -6.77
C THR A 417 4.12 19.30 -7.60
N VAL A 418 2.80 19.42 -7.39
CA VAL A 418 1.77 18.87 -8.28
C VAL A 418 1.04 20.05 -8.91
N LYS A 419 1.02 20.13 -10.24
CA LYS A 419 0.35 21.23 -10.97
C LYS A 419 -0.92 20.75 -11.65
N LEU A 420 -1.93 21.61 -11.64
CA LEU A 420 -3.17 21.42 -12.38
C LEU A 420 -3.23 22.35 -13.59
N TRP A 421 -3.69 21.84 -14.71
CA TRP A 421 -3.70 22.54 -16.00
C TRP A 421 -5.11 22.54 -16.60
N ASP A 422 -5.49 23.67 -17.21
CA ASP A 422 -6.71 23.81 -18.01
C ASP A 422 -6.38 23.44 -19.46
N LEU A 423 -6.86 22.28 -19.93
CA LEU A 423 -6.55 21.80 -21.29
C LEU A 423 -7.24 22.62 -22.39
N CYS A 424 -8.25 23.43 -22.05
CA CYS A 424 -8.90 24.33 -23.00
C CYS A 424 -8.11 25.63 -23.21
N LYS A 425 -7.29 26.04 -22.23
CA LYS A 425 -6.49 27.28 -22.30
C LYS A 425 -4.99 27.03 -22.49
N GLY A 426 -4.47 25.93 -21.96
CA GLY A 426 -3.04 25.64 -21.84
C GLY A 426 -2.37 26.24 -20.60
N ASP A 427 -3.15 26.85 -19.70
CA ASP A 427 -2.65 27.53 -18.51
C ASP A 427 -2.58 26.62 -17.27
N CYS A 428 -1.62 26.88 -16.38
CA CYS A 428 -1.62 26.30 -15.04
C CYS A 428 -2.69 26.99 -14.17
N ILE A 429 -3.62 26.21 -13.62
CA ILE A 429 -4.70 26.69 -12.75
C ILE A 429 -4.20 26.81 -11.30
N LEU A 430 -3.53 25.76 -10.82
CA LEU A 430 -3.11 25.61 -9.43
C LEU A 430 -1.76 24.89 -9.36
N THR A 431 -0.94 25.26 -8.37
CA THR A 431 0.26 24.52 -7.97
C THR A 431 0.10 24.13 -6.51
N PHE A 432 0.13 22.82 -6.23
CA PHE A 432 0.16 22.29 -4.87
C PHE A 432 1.61 22.17 -4.41
N GLU A 433 1.96 22.95 -3.40
CA GLU A 433 3.24 22.93 -2.70
C GLU A 433 3.05 22.27 -1.32
N GLY A 434 3.98 21.39 -0.92
CA GLY A 434 3.95 20.80 0.43
C GLY A 434 4.53 19.39 0.56
N HIS A 435 4.89 18.72 -0.54
CA HIS A 435 5.87 17.63 -0.48
C HIS A 435 7.27 18.21 -0.26
N SER A 436 8.15 17.42 0.37
CA SER A 436 9.52 17.86 0.70
C SER A 436 10.58 17.27 -0.22
N ARG A 437 10.18 16.40 -1.15
CA ARG A 437 11.01 15.73 -2.15
C ARG A 437 10.20 15.49 -3.44
N ALA A 438 10.85 14.95 -4.47
CA ALA A 438 10.22 14.56 -5.73
C ALA A 438 8.89 13.82 -5.51
N VAL A 439 7.89 14.19 -6.30
CA VAL A 439 6.59 13.50 -6.36
C VAL A 439 6.71 12.45 -7.45
N TRP A 440 6.29 11.21 -7.19
CA TRP A 440 6.44 10.10 -8.15
C TRP A 440 5.16 9.85 -8.94
N SER A 441 4.00 9.79 -8.29
CA SER A 441 2.71 9.58 -8.96
C SER A 441 1.64 10.55 -8.49
N CYS A 442 0.63 10.80 -9.34
CA CYS A 442 -0.55 11.59 -9.00
C CYS A 442 -1.82 11.04 -9.66
N THR A 443 -2.93 11.03 -8.91
CA THR A 443 -4.19 10.42 -9.35
C THR A 443 -5.38 11.32 -8.98
N TRP A 444 -6.39 11.37 -9.87
CA TRP A 444 -7.63 12.11 -9.63
C TRP A 444 -8.69 11.21 -8.97
N HIS A 445 -9.39 11.76 -7.98
CA HIS A 445 -10.58 11.10 -7.47
C HIS A 445 -11.74 11.19 -8.47
N SER A 446 -12.53 10.13 -8.57
CA SER A 446 -13.68 10.00 -9.48
C SER A 446 -14.72 11.15 -9.41
N CYS A 447 -14.84 11.85 -8.27
CA CYS A 447 -15.72 13.02 -8.13
C CYS A 447 -15.14 14.33 -8.69
N GLY A 448 -13.87 14.38 -9.06
CA GLY A 448 -13.20 15.56 -9.63
C GLY A 448 -12.81 16.68 -8.64
N ASN A 449 -13.08 16.54 -7.35
CA ASN A 449 -12.73 17.54 -6.33
C ASN A 449 -11.40 17.26 -5.61
N PHE A 450 -10.87 16.04 -5.68
CA PHE A 450 -9.65 15.64 -4.98
C PHE A 450 -8.59 15.08 -5.92
N VAL A 451 -7.34 15.34 -5.58
CA VAL A 451 -6.13 14.78 -6.22
C VAL A 451 -5.29 14.15 -5.13
N ALA A 452 -4.75 12.96 -5.35
CA ALA A 452 -3.77 12.35 -4.45
C ALA A 452 -2.40 12.28 -5.13
N SER A 453 -1.33 12.33 -4.34
CA SER A 453 0.05 12.28 -4.82
C SER A 453 0.97 11.50 -3.88
N SER A 454 1.95 10.78 -4.42
CA SER A 454 2.96 10.00 -3.71
C SER A 454 4.34 10.65 -3.84
N SER A 455 5.21 10.51 -2.84
CA SER A 455 6.53 11.16 -2.87
C SER A 455 7.66 10.33 -2.25
N LEU A 456 8.87 10.63 -2.71
CA LEU A 456 10.15 10.25 -2.10
C LEU A 456 10.32 10.74 -0.64
N ASP A 457 9.43 11.61 -0.16
CA ASP A 457 9.35 12.02 1.25
C ASP A 457 8.66 11.00 2.18
N LYS A 458 8.31 9.82 1.65
CA LYS A 458 7.67 8.70 2.37
C LYS A 458 6.22 8.97 2.79
N THR A 459 5.63 10.05 2.27
CA THR A 459 4.23 10.38 2.50
C THR A 459 3.46 10.43 1.20
N SER A 460 2.16 10.15 1.29
CA SER A 460 1.21 10.51 0.25
C SER A 460 0.33 11.64 0.74
N LYS A 461 -0.09 12.54 -0.15
CA LYS A 461 -0.93 13.69 0.20
C LYS A 461 -2.22 13.66 -0.61
N ILE A 462 -3.30 14.08 0.02
CA ILE A 462 -4.59 14.30 -0.62
C ILE A 462 -4.86 15.79 -0.62
N TRP A 463 -5.11 16.33 -1.80
CA TRP A 463 -5.35 17.73 -2.08
C TRP A 463 -6.82 17.94 -2.44
N ASP A 464 -7.43 18.96 -1.87
CA ASP A 464 -8.76 19.42 -2.24
C ASP A 464 -8.63 20.62 -3.16
N VAL A 465 -9.16 20.47 -4.37
CA VAL A 465 -9.04 21.45 -5.47
C VAL A 465 -9.87 22.71 -5.20
N ASN A 466 -10.94 22.61 -4.41
CA ASN A 466 -11.84 23.75 -4.14
C ASN A 466 -11.38 24.60 -2.94
N SER A 467 -10.70 23.99 -1.97
CA SER A 467 -10.06 24.71 -0.85
C SER A 467 -8.59 25.07 -1.11
N GLU A 468 -8.00 24.57 -2.21
CA GLU A 468 -6.62 24.80 -2.65
C GLU A 468 -5.58 24.34 -1.61
N ARG A 469 -5.87 23.26 -0.88
CA ARG A 469 -5.13 22.83 0.32
C ARG A 469 -4.88 21.34 0.38
N CYS A 470 -3.79 20.95 1.07
CA CYS A 470 -3.60 19.58 1.53
C CYS A 470 -4.67 19.27 2.59
N ARG A 471 -5.57 18.33 2.28
CA ARG A 471 -6.66 17.87 3.14
C ARG A 471 -6.16 16.89 4.19
N CYS A 472 -5.33 15.93 3.74
CA CYS A 472 -4.75 14.86 4.55
C CYS A 472 -3.32 14.56 4.06
N THR A 473 -2.42 14.18 4.98
CA THR A 473 -1.15 13.53 4.65
C THR A 473 -1.18 12.12 5.25
N LEU A 474 -0.97 11.11 4.42
CA LEU A 474 -0.94 9.70 4.76
C LEU A 474 0.47 9.34 5.24
N TYR A 475 0.56 8.77 6.45
CA TYR A 475 1.80 8.36 7.10
C TYR A 475 1.72 6.87 7.44
N GLY A 476 2.67 6.07 6.96
CA GLY A 476 2.75 4.64 7.29
C GLY A 476 3.86 3.92 6.54
N HIS A 477 4.13 4.30 5.29
CA HIS A 477 5.26 3.77 4.54
C HIS A 477 6.60 4.14 5.17
N THR A 478 7.52 3.19 5.16
CA THR A 478 8.85 3.34 5.76
C THR A 478 9.91 3.80 4.76
N ASP A 479 9.59 3.82 3.46
CA ASP A 479 10.43 4.35 2.39
C ASP A 479 9.62 5.09 1.31
N SER A 480 10.26 5.48 0.19
CA SER A 480 9.63 6.15 -0.96
C SER A 480 8.28 5.55 -1.33
N VAL A 481 7.25 6.37 -1.52
CA VAL A 481 5.97 5.94 -2.10
C VAL A 481 6.02 6.21 -3.59
N ASN A 482 5.93 5.15 -4.39
CA ASN A 482 6.24 5.21 -5.82
C ASN A 482 4.94 5.44 -6.63
N SER A 483 3.95 4.55 -6.56
CA SER A 483 2.62 4.80 -7.17
C SER A 483 1.52 5.12 -6.16
N ILE A 484 0.46 5.79 -6.64
CA ILE A 484 -0.77 6.03 -5.89
C ILE A 484 -2.00 6.02 -6.82
N GLU A 485 -3.02 5.26 -6.47
CA GLU A 485 -4.24 5.13 -7.28
C GLU A 485 -5.52 5.20 -6.44
N PHE A 486 -6.51 5.99 -6.90
CA PHE A 486 -7.87 5.94 -6.37
C PHE A 486 -8.63 4.76 -6.99
N PHE A 487 -9.20 3.91 -6.13
CA PHE A 487 -10.10 2.86 -6.58
C PHE A 487 -11.38 3.48 -7.19
N PRO A 488 -11.74 3.19 -8.46
CA PRO A 488 -12.81 3.90 -9.17
C PRO A 488 -14.15 3.96 -8.42
N PHE A 489 -14.72 5.16 -8.34
CA PHE A 489 -16.01 5.46 -7.71
C PHE A 489 -16.11 5.17 -6.19
N SER A 490 -14.97 4.96 -5.54
CA SER A 490 -14.83 4.84 -4.08
C SER A 490 -13.87 5.89 -3.51
N ASN A 491 -13.80 5.98 -2.18
CA ASN A 491 -12.81 6.79 -1.48
C ASN A 491 -11.55 5.99 -1.06
N THR A 492 -11.36 4.78 -1.57
CA THR A 492 -10.21 3.93 -1.24
C THR A 492 -9.00 4.32 -2.09
N LEU A 493 -7.84 4.45 -1.47
CA LEU A 493 -6.54 4.71 -2.11
C LEU A 493 -5.63 3.49 -1.96
N LEU A 494 -4.96 3.12 -3.04
CA LEU A 494 -3.84 2.19 -3.04
C LEU A 494 -2.54 2.99 -3.13
N THR A 495 -1.54 2.64 -2.33
CA THR A 495 -0.17 3.15 -2.45
C THR A 495 0.82 2.00 -2.55
N SER A 496 1.83 2.15 -3.41
CA SER A 496 2.96 1.22 -3.51
C SER A 496 4.25 1.89 -3.03
N SER A 497 5.16 1.12 -2.42
CA SER A 497 6.39 1.69 -1.86
C SER A 497 7.63 0.82 -2.07
N ALA A 498 8.78 1.50 -2.07
CA ALA A 498 10.09 0.90 -1.95
C ALA A 498 10.29 0.08 -0.65
N ASP A 499 9.43 0.25 0.35
CA ASP A 499 9.39 -0.60 1.55
C ASP A 499 8.82 -2.00 1.34
N LYS A 500 8.49 -2.35 0.08
CA LYS A 500 8.01 -3.67 -0.37
C LYS A 500 6.56 -3.98 0.03
N THR A 501 5.82 -2.99 0.53
CA THR A 501 4.41 -3.13 0.89
C THR A 501 3.52 -2.34 -0.06
N LEU A 502 2.31 -2.86 -0.27
CA LEU A 502 1.19 -2.04 -0.73
C LEU A 502 0.40 -1.62 0.51
N SER A 503 -0.16 -0.42 0.55
CA SER A 503 -1.09 -0.01 1.61
C SER A 503 -2.39 0.53 1.03
N ILE A 504 -3.49 0.16 1.67
CA ILE A 504 -4.87 0.53 1.32
C ILE A 504 -5.36 1.53 2.37
N TRP A 505 -5.89 2.66 1.93
CA TRP A 505 -6.28 3.78 2.80
C TRP A 505 -7.70 4.24 2.53
N ASP A 506 -8.42 4.65 3.58
CA ASP A 506 -9.64 5.44 3.44
C ASP A 506 -9.27 6.93 3.30
N ALA A 507 -9.46 7.50 2.12
CA ALA A 507 -9.11 8.88 1.80
C ALA A 507 -9.83 9.91 2.70
N ARG A 508 -10.98 9.55 3.29
CA ARG A 508 -11.79 10.44 4.13
C ARG A 508 -11.18 10.63 5.52
N THR A 509 -10.63 9.56 6.08
CA THR A 509 -10.07 9.51 7.44
C THR A 509 -8.54 9.64 7.43
N GLY A 510 -7.88 9.27 6.33
CA GLY A 510 -6.42 9.23 6.21
C GLY A 510 -5.79 8.04 6.94
N ILE A 511 -6.58 7.04 7.31
CA ILE A 511 -6.15 5.84 8.04
C ILE A 511 -5.79 4.75 7.04
N CYS A 512 -4.69 4.03 7.31
CA CYS A 512 -4.37 2.78 6.61
C CYS A 512 -5.33 1.69 7.10
N GLU A 513 -6.16 1.17 6.20
CA GLU A 513 -7.07 0.06 6.51
C GLU A 513 -6.31 -1.28 6.52
N GLN A 514 -5.40 -1.48 5.57
CA GLN A 514 -4.62 -2.71 5.43
C GLN A 514 -3.29 -2.46 4.70
N SER A 515 -2.22 -3.09 5.17
CA SER A 515 -0.98 -3.26 4.38
C SER A 515 -0.87 -4.69 3.85
N LEU A 516 -0.50 -4.83 2.57
CA LEU A 516 -0.28 -6.10 1.88
C LEU A 516 1.22 -6.40 1.82
N TYR A 517 1.58 -7.61 2.22
CA TYR A 517 2.97 -8.10 2.28
C TYR A 517 3.16 -9.28 1.34
N GLY A 518 4.33 -9.38 0.70
CA GLY A 518 4.69 -10.53 -0.12
C GLY A 518 5.65 -10.25 -1.28
N HIS A 519 5.87 -8.98 -1.64
CA HIS A 519 6.96 -8.59 -2.54
C HIS A 519 8.30 -8.62 -1.80
N MET A 520 9.36 -8.99 -2.52
CA MET A 520 10.71 -9.14 -1.95
C MET A 520 11.62 -7.94 -2.27
N HIS A 521 11.20 -7.08 -3.19
CA HIS A 521 11.92 -5.89 -3.65
C HIS A 521 11.00 -4.67 -3.69
N SER A 522 11.58 -3.50 -4.00
CA SER A 522 10.85 -2.24 -4.17
C SER A 522 9.70 -2.43 -5.16
N ILE A 523 8.50 -2.03 -4.79
CA ILE A 523 7.36 -2.01 -5.71
C ILE A 523 7.41 -0.69 -6.46
N ASN A 524 7.39 -0.74 -7.79
CA ASN A 524 7.47 0.46 -8.62
C ASN A 524 6.07 1.00 -8.91
N ASP A 525 5.14 0.10 -9.24
CA ASP A 525 3.77 0.45 -9.58
C ASP A 525 2.74 -0.61 -9.14
N ALA A 526 1.49 -0.18 -8.97
CA ALA A 526 0.34 -1.00 -8.61
C ALA A 526 -0.99 -0.33 -8.98
N ILE A 527 -1.88 -1.10 -9.62
CA ILE A 527 -3.13 -0.65 -10.26
C ILE A 527 -4.31 -1.55 -9.91
N PHE A 528 -5.52 -1.00 -9.83
CA PHE A 528 -6.76 -1.79 -9.71
C PHE A 528 -7.25 -2.32 -11.06
N ASP A 529 -7.79 -3.55 -11.05
CA ASP A 529 -8.63 -4.04 -12.15
C ASP A 529 -9.86 -3.13 -12.32
N PRO A 530 -10.27 -2.74 -13.55
CA PRO A 530 -11.48 -1.96 -13.81
C PRO A 530 -12.78 -2.48 -13.16
N ARG A 531 -12.84 -3.77 -12.80
CA ARG A 531 -13.98 -4.39 -12.08
C ARG A 531 -13.84 -4.30 -10.55
N GLY A 532 -12.66 -3.99 -10.04
CA GLY A 532 -12.38 -3.83 -8.61
C GLY A 532 -12.35 -5.12 -7.81
N HIS A 533 -11.93 -6.23 -8.43
CA HIS A 533 -11.77 -7.50 -7.72
C HIS A 533 -10.30 -7.86 -7.48
N MET A 534 -9.41 -7.29 -8.28
CA MET A 534 -7.98 -7.57 -8.25
C MET A 534 -7.14 -6.30 -8.22
N ILE A 535 -5.94 -6.42 -7.66
CA ILE A 535 -4.85 -5.42 -7.78
C ILE A 535 -3.71 -6.10 -8.54
N ALA A 536 -3.11 -5.44 -9.53
CA ALA A 536 -1.81 -5.82 -10.07
C ALA A 536 -0.71 -4.94 -9.45
N SER A 537 0.51 -5.45 -9.38
CA SER A 537 1.67 -4.71 -8.87
C SER A 537 2.97 -5.32 -9.40
N CYS A 538 3.96 -4.49 -9.72
CA CYS A 538 5.24 -4.93 -10.25
C CYS A 538 6.43 -4.46 -9.37
N ASP A 539 7.43 -5.32 -9.22
CA ASP A 539 8.64 -5.02 -8.46
C ASP A 539 9.86 -4.68 -9.34
N ALA A 540 10.88 -4.11 -8.70
CA ALA A 540 12.15 -3.76 -9.32
C ALA A 540 12.98 -4.96 -9.83
N CYS A 541 12.52 -6.19 -9.62
CA CYS A 541 13.12 -7.41 -10.17
C CYS A 541 12.26 -8.08 -11.25
N GLY A 542 11.16 -7.44 -11.67
CA GLY A 542 10.28 -7.94 -12.73
C GLY A 542 9.22 -8.93 -12.28
N VAL A 543 9.04 -9.12 -10.97
CA VAL A 543 7.98 -9.96 -10.41
C VAL A 543 6.69 -9.17 -10.37
N THR A 544 5.66 -9.66 -11.05
CA THR A 544 4.31 -9.11 -11.00
C THR A 544 3.40 -9.99 -10.15
N LYS A 545 2.74 -9.38 -9.16
CA LYS A 545 1.77 -10.05 -8.27
C LYS A 545 0.37 -9.53 -8.50
N LEU A 546 -0.56 -10.47 -8.53
CA LEU A 546 -2.00 -10.25 -8.56
C LEU A 546 -2.57 -10.54 -7.18
N TRP A 547 -3.31 -9.60 -6.60
CA TRP A 547 -3.91 -9.70 -5.28
C TRP A 547 -5.43 -9.71 -5.37
N ASP A 548 -6.09 -10.46 -4.49
CA ASP A 548 -7.55 -10.42 -4.33
C ASP A 548 -7.88 -9.26 -3.39
N PHE A 549 -8.60 -8.24 -3.88
CA PHE A 549 -8.93 -7.06 -3.09
C PHE A 549 -9.79 -7.39 -1.85
N ARG A 550 -10.58 -8.47 -1.89
CA ARG A 550 -11.45 -8.87 -0.78
C ARG A 550 -10.75 -9.76 0.24
N LYS A 551 -9.82 -10.60 -0.20
CA LYS A 551 -9.05 -11.48 0.70
C LYS A 551 -7.77 -10.85 1.20
N LEU A 552 -7.28 -9.79 0.53
CA LEU A 552 -6.05 -9.08 0.85
C LEU A 552 -4.82 -10.01 0.81
N LEU A 553 -4.86 -11.00 -0.11
CA LEU A 553 -3.84 -12.03 -0.30
C LEU A 553 -3.37 -12.07 -1.77
N PRO A 554 -2.10 -12.45 -2.02
CA PRO A 554 -1.61 -12.66 -3.38
C PRO A 554 -2.25 -13.93 -3.96
N ILE A 555 -2.95 -13.79 -5.08
CA ILE A 555 -3.56 -14.89 -5.84
C ILE A 555 -2.48 -15.59 -6.66
N VAL A 556 -1.64 -14.81 -7.35
CA VAL A 556 -0.62 -15.29 -8.29
C VAL A 556 0.61 -14.40 -8.19
N SER A 557 1.79 -15.00 -8.29
CA SER A 557 3.08 -14.32 -8.43
C SER A 557 3.75 -14.82 -9.70
N ILE A 558 4.13 -13.90 -10.59
CA ILE A 558 4.64 -14.21 -11.92
C ILE A 558 6.00 -13.53 -12.07
N ASP A 559 7.06 -14.32 -12.25
CA ASP A 559 8.38 -13.82 -12.61
C ASP A 559 8.45 -13.66 -14.14
N ILE A 560 8.59 -12.41 -14.59
CA ILE A 560 8.56 -12.04 -16.00
C ILE A 560 9.98 -11.86 -16.58
N GLY A 561 11.00 -11.89 -15.72
CA GLY A 561 12.41 -11.80 -16.05
C GLY A 561 13.16 -10.79 -15.15
N PRO A 562 14.50 -10.83 -15.10
CA PRO A 562 15.34 -10.17 -14.08
C PRO A 562 15.48 -8.64 -14.26
N SER A 563 14.53 -7.98 -14.91
CA SER A 563 14.54 -6.55 -15.24
C SER A 563 13.32 -5.88 -14.60
N PRO A 564 13.44 -4.64 -14.09
CA PRO A 564 12.38 -3.99 -13.31
C PRO A 564 11.09 -3.89 -14.12
N GLY A 565 9.95 -4.18 -13.49
CA GLY A 565 8.66 -3.74 -13.99
C GLY A 565 8.49 -2.27 -13.62
N ASN A 566 8.26 -1.41 -14.61
CA ASN A 566 8.22 0.05 -14.39
C ASN A 566 6.78 0.54 -14.17
N GLU A 567 5.84 0.13 -15.03
CA GLU A 567 4.40 0.42 -14.94
C GLU A 567 3.60 -0.84 -15.32
N VAL A 568 2.42 -1.01 -14.72
CA VAL A 568 1.45 -2.06 -15.03
C VAL A 568 0.08 -1.47 -15.35
N ASN A 569 -0.60 -1.98 -16.38
CA ASN A 569 -1.88 -1.45 -16.81
C ASN A 569 -2.83 -2.54 -17.32
N PHE A 570 -4.12 -2.46 -17.00
CA PHE A 570 -5.13 -3.41 -17.44
C PHE A 570 -5.82 -2.94 -18.73
N ASP A 571 -6.26 -3.88 -19.58
CA ASP A 571 -7.21 -3.56 -20.63
C ASP A 571 -8.59 -3.21 -20.06
N SER A 572 -9.43 -2.54 -20.85
CA SER A 572 -10.77 -2.11 -20.41
C SER A 572 -11.71 -3.27 -20.04
N SER A 573 -11.39 -4.51 -20.43
CA SER A 573 -12.13 -5.70 -20.01
C SER A 573 -11.65 -6.30 -18.67
N GLY A 574 -10.45 -5.98 -18.20
CA GLY A 574 -9.81 -6.58 -17.02
C GLY A 574 -9.36 -8.03 -17.24
N ARG A 575 -8.98 -8.40 -18.48
CA ARG A 575 -8.49 -9.74 -18.85
C ARG A 575 -7.00 -9.75 -19.22
N VAL A 576 -6.48 -8.66 -19.77
CA VAL A 576 -5.08 -8.53 -20.19
C VAL A 576 -4.40 -7.53 -19.28
N LEU A 577 -3.25 -7.93 -18.71
CA LEU A 577 -2.35 -7.01 -18.01
C LEU A 577 -1.13 -6.75 -18.88
N ALA A 578 -0.84 -5.49 -19.17
CA ALA A 578 0.41 -5.05 -19.76
C ALA A 578 1.40 -4.63 -18.66
N GLN A 579 2.68 -4.96 -18.86
CA GLN A 579 3.78 -4.50 -18.01
C GLN A 579 4.89 -3.91 -18.90
N ALA A 580 5.29 -2.68 -18.61
CA ALA A 580 6.49 -2.06 -19.15
C ALA A 580 7.72 -2.56 -18.38
N SER A 581 8.79 -2.95 -19.08
CA SER A 581 9.98 -3.53 -18.47
C SER A 581 11.25 -2.75 -18.79
N GLY A 582 12.17 -2.71 -17.82
CA GLY A 582 13.51 -2.13 -17.94
C GLY A 582 14.36 -2.69 -19.09
N ASN A 583 14.00 -3.85 -19.65
CA ASN A 583 14.69 -4.46 -20.79
C ASN A 583 14.14 -4.02 -22.18
N GLY A 584 13.17 -3.09 -22.24
CA GLY A 584 12.55 -2.62 -23.48
C GLY A 584 11.47 -3.56 -24.06
N VAL A 585 11.18 -4.67 -23.41
CA VAL A 585 10.09 -5.58 -23.76
C VAL A 585 8.82 -5.17 -23.01
N ILE A 586 7.69 -5.16 -23.70
CA ILE A 586 6.39 -5.03 -23.04
C ILE A 586 5.79 -6.42 -22.94
N HIS A 587 5.41 -6.81 -21.74
CA HIS A 587 4.86 -8.12 -21.47
C HIS A 587 3.34 -8.02 -21.35
N LEU A 588 2.62 -8.81 -22.14
CA LEU A 588 1.16 -8.94 -22.07
C LEU A 588 0.80 -10.29 -21.45
N LEU A 589 0.07 -10.26 -20.35
CA LEU A 589 -0.38 -11.43 -19.61
C LEU A 589 -1.88 -11.63 -19.84
N ASP A 590 -2.29 -12.79 -20.37
CA ASP A 590 -3.69 -13.21 -20.34
C ASP A 590 -4.01 -13.81 -18.96
N LEU A 591 -4.80 -13.12 -18.16
CA LEU A 591 -5.20 -13.56 -16.83
C LEU A 591 -6.03 -14.86 -16.84
N LYS A 592 -6.59 -15.24 -18.00
CA LYS A 592 -7.41 -16.45 -18.14
C LYS A 592 -6.60 -17.70 -18.50
N SER A 593 -5.55 -17.57 -19.30
CA SER A 593 -4.71 -18.70 -19.72
C SER A 593 -3.39 -18.79 -18.95
N GLY A 594 -2.93 -17.68 -18.35
CA GLY A 594 -1.59 -17.55 -17.77
C GLY A 594 -0.49 -17.38 -18.82
N GLU A 595 -0.82 -17.21 -20.10
CA GLU A 595 0.16 -17.05 -21.18
C GLU A 595 0.76 -15.63 -21.20
N ILE A 596 2.09 -15.57 -21.33
CA ILE A 596 2.87 -14.32 -21.39
C ILE A 596 3.33 -14.10 -22.83
N HIS A 597 2.76 -13.08 -23.47
CA HIS A 597 3.15 -12.61 -24.80
C HIS A 597 4.18 -11.47 -24.66
N LYS A 598 5.15 -11.40 -25.57
CA LYS A 598 6.25 -10.41 -25.52
C LYS A 598 6.23 -9.52 -26.74
N LEU A 599 5.95 -8.23 -26.55
CA LEU A 599 6.09 -7.21 -27.58
C LEU A 599 7.50 -6.62 -27.51
N MET A 600 8.30 -6.92 -28.53
CA MET A 600 9.67 -6.41 -28.66
C MET A 600 9.69 -5.26 -29.65
N GLY A 601 10.38 -4.17 -29.31
CA GLY A 601 10.59 -3.07 -30.25
C GLY A 601 11.35 -1.88 -29.68
N HIS A 602 11.13 -1.50 -28.41
CA HIS A 602 11.94 -0.44 -27.78
C HIS A 602 13.41 -0.85 -27.76
N GLU A 603 14.29 0.12 -28.08
CA GLU A 603 15.75 -0.11 -28.12
C GLU A 603 16.38 0.02 -26.73
N ASN A 604 15.75 0.81 -25.86
CA ASN A 604 16.09 1.06 -24.47
C ASN A 604 14.91 0.65 -23.56
N GLU A 605 14.97 1.00 -22.27
CA GLU A 605 13.95 0.67 -21.29
C GLU A 605 12.55 1.19 -21.69
N ALA A 606 11.50 0.41 -21.39
CA ALA A 606 10.12 0.86 -21.49
C ALA A 606 9.66 1.30 -20.10
N HIS A 607 9.26 2.56 -19.95
CA HIS A 607 8.83 3.10 -18.64
C HIS A 607 7.32 2.96 -18.46
N THR A 608 6.54 3.25 -19.50
CA THR A 608 5.08 3.45 -19.39
C THR A 608 4.29 2.68 -20.45
N VAL A 609 3.08 2.21 -20.12
CA VAL A 609 2.23 1.42 -21.02
C VAL A 609 0.73 1.60 -20.74
N VAL A 610 -0.05 1.95 -21.77
CA VAL A 610 -1.49 2.22 -21.65
C VAL A 610 -2.28 1.64 -22.82
N PHE A 611 -3.45 1.06 -22.55
CA PHE A 611 -4.41 0.62 -23.58
C PHE A 611 -5.33 1.76 -24.04
N SER A 612 -5.77 1.73 -25.30
CA SER A 612 -6.95 2.48 -25.74
C SER A 612 -8.23 1.90 -25.13
N HIS A 613 -9.30 2.71 -25.09
CA HIS A 613 -10.57 2.33 -24.45
C HIS A 613 -11.24 1.08 -25.07
N ASP A 614 -11.04 0.88 -26.38
CA ASP A 614 -11.49 -0.28 -27.14
C ASP A 614 -10.58 -1.51 -27.01
N GLY A 615 -9.39 -1.35 -26.43
CA GLY A 615 -8.34 -2.37 -26.38
C GLY A 615 -7.73 -2.72 -27.74
N GLU A 616 -8.00 -1.96 -28.82
CA GLU A 616 -7.42 -2.27 -30.14
C GLU A 616 -5.98 -1.78 -30.31
N ILE A 617 -5.58 -0.76 -29.54
CA ILE A 617 -4.28 -0.09 -29.62
C ILE A 617 -3.62 -0.07 -28.24
N LEU A 618 -2.34 -0.42 -28.20
CA LEU A 618 -1.47 -0.19 -27.05
C LEU A 618 -0.56 1.00 -27.33
N PHE A 619 -0.33 1.84 -26.32
CA PHE A 619 0.67 2.91 -26.31
C PHE A 619 1.77 2.57 -25.32
N SER A 620 3.02 2.87 -25.64
CA SER A 620 4.11 2.77 -24.67
C SER A 620 5.20 3.81 -24.87
N GLY A 621 5.74 4.32 -23.77
CA GLY A 621 6.84 5.29 -23.74
C GLY A 621 8.14 4.63 -23.30
N GLY A 622 9.25 5.04 -23.92
CA GLY A 622 10.59 4.52 -23.61
C GLY A 622 11.62 5.61 -23.28
N SER A 623 12.79 5.18 -22.80
CA SER A 623 13.93 6.08 -22.49
C SER A 623 14.53 6.76 -23.73
N ASP A 624 14.14 6.33 -24.93
CA ASP A 624 14.56 6.93 -26.21
C ASP A 624 13.77 8.22 -26.58
N GLY A 625 12.85 8.66 -25.73
CA GLY A 625 11.98 9.82 -25.98
C GLY A 625 10.85 9.53 -26.97
N THR A 626 10.62 8.25 -27.30
CA THR A 626 9.57 7.83 -28.24
C THR A 626 8.34 7.27 -27.53
N VAL A 627 7.17 7.57 -28.10
CA VAL A 627 5.92 6.86 -27.83
C VAL A 627 5.62 5.97 -29.03
N ARG A 628 5.36 4.69 -28.77
CA ARG A 628 5.15 3.65 -29.77
C ARG A 628 3.72 3.16 -29.72
N THR A 629 3.12 2.95 -30.89
CA THR A 629 1.74 2.47 -31.01
C THR A 629 1.73 1.06 -31.56
N TRP A 630 1.04 0.15 -30.89
CA TRP A 630 0.93 -1.25 -31.27
C TRP A 630 -0.54 -1.57 -31.59
N SER A 631 -0.81 -2.29 -32.67
CA SER A 631 -2.17 -2.64 -33.12
C SER A 631 -2.22 -3.96 -33.88
#